data_AF-A0A443SN94-F1
#
_entry.id   AF-A0A443SN94-F1
#
_cell.length_a   1.000
_cell.length_b   1.000
_cell.length_c   1.000
_cell.angle_alpha   90.00
_cell.angle_beta   90.00
_cell.angle_gamma   90.00
#
_symmetry.space_group_name_H-M   'P 1'
#
loop_
_entity.id
_entity.type
_entity.pdbx_description
1 polymer ?
#
loop_
_entity_poly.entity_id
_entity_poly.type
_entity_poly.pdbx_seq_one_letter_code
_entity_poly.pdbx_strand_id
1 'polypeptide(L)'
;MSCGTRIRLLFKNCFTQNVVVLFAFLSLLNAVEGTLSKSNRSPSKSKIEFNPPTNVSLEERNLIVNKPKIKDVLREHKAYTLTETDSRNFNGTVLGYVTPWNSHGYEIAKIFAAKFTHISPVWLQLKLNDDEESTRLEGKHDIDVEWMNAVRQKNPDIKIVPRYYGFDGFVLEIWSAFAAQQKGGRVGLFIREDAERLAPYVKAFSVMTYDYSNSQRPGPNSPIKWIRECIRLLAPKQASPIRKKLLMGLNFYGYEYTPTGGNALTGEQYITILEKHKPKLMWDDASAEHHFEYK
;
A
#
# COMPACT_ATOMS: atom_id res chain seq x y z
N MET A 1 5.12 -19.36 15.06
CA MET A 1 4.61 -18.46 16.13
C MET A 1 4.96 -17.03 15.77
N SER A 2 4.11 -16.05 16.12
CA SER A 2 4.17 -14.62 15.74
C SER A 2 3.82 -14.35 14.27
N CYS A 3 2.52 -14.17 13.99
CA CYS A 3 2.04 -13.35 12.87
C CYS A 3 2.01 -11.92 13.40
N GLY A 4 3.04 -11.15 13.05
CA GLY A 4 3.30 -9.82 13.59
C GLY A 4 2.57 -8.76 12.79
N THR A 5 1.34 -8.49 13.18
CA THR A 5 0.64 -7.31 12.71
C THR A 5 1.24 -6.08 13.40
N ARG A 6 1.61 -5.01 12.68
CA ARG A 6 2.42 -3.89 13.19
C ARG A 6 1.58 -2.62 13.30
N ILE A 7 2.00 -1.68 14.14
CA ILE A 7 1.38 -0.36 14.25
C ILE A 7 2.45 0.69 13.99
N ARG A 8 2.16 1.65 13.11
CA ARG A 8 3.07 2.79 12.85
C ARG A 8 2.45 4.10 13.33
N LEU A 9 3.23 4.95 13.97
CA LEU A 9 2.78 6.20 14.59
C LEU A 9 3.08 7.40 13.67
N LEU A 10 2.10 8.28 13.47
CA LEU A 10 2.27 9.55 12.74
C LEU A 10 2.44 10.73 13.71
N PHE A 11 3.49 11.54 13.59
CA PHE A 11 3.71 12.75 14.41
C PHE A 11 3.67 14.04 13.55
N LYS A 12 3.31 15.19 14.14
CA LYS A 12 3.40 16.54 13.53
C LYS A 12 4.49 17.36 14.24
N ASN A 13 5.27 18.15 13.51
CA ASN A 13 6.16 19.17 14.08
C ASN A 13 5.86 20.57 13.53
N CYS A 14 6.14 21.58 14.36
CA CYS A 14 5.95 23.01 14.15
C CYS A 14 7.28 23.68 14.54
N PHE A 15 7.96 24.41 13.63
CA PHE A 15 8.91 25.52 13.88
C PHE A 15 9.54 26.00 12.55
N THR A 16 9.79 27.31 12.45
CA THR A 16 10.14 28.10 11.25
C THR A 16 11.64 28.44 11.12
N GLN A 17 12.21 28.39 9.90
CA GLN A 17 12.83 29.53 9.15
C GLN A 17 13.80 29.09 8.01
N ASN A 18 13.56 29.69 6.83
CA ASN A 18 14.43 30.18 5.73
C ASN A 18 15.74 29.48 5.30
N VAL A 19 15.92 29.27 3.98
CA VAL A 19 16.94 29.91 3.11
C VAL A 19 16.80 29.46 1.62
N VAL A 20 16.57 30.48 0.76
CA VAL A 20 17.00 30.80 -0.62
C VAL A 20 17.01 29.76 -1.77
N VAL A 21 16.40 30.19 -2.90
CA VAL A 21 16.37 29.61 -4.26
C VAL A 21 17.24 30.45 -5.20
N LEU A 22 17.98 29.84 -6.15
CA LEU A 22 18.03 30.29 -7.57
C LEU A 22 18.62 29.23 -8.52
N PHE A 23 18.13 29.26 -9.76
CA PHE A 23 18.17 28.25 -10.85
C PHE A 23 19.16 28.57 -11.99
N ALA A 24 19.39 27.56 -12.85
CA ALA A 24 19.38 27.57 -14.35
C ALA A 24 20.69 27.09 -15.03
N PHE A 25 20.72 26.57 -16.28
CA PHE A 25 19.95 25.59 -17.09
C PHE A 25 20.80 25.32 -18.36
N LEU A 26 20.42 24.30 -19.16
CA LEU A 26 20.77 23.97 -20.58
C LEU A 26 22.07 23.16 -20.85
N SER A 27 22.17 22.20 -21.79
CA SER A 27 21.23 21.57 -22.74
C SER A 27 21.90 20.43 -23.57
N LEU A 28 21.11 19.39 -23.93
CA LEU A 28 20.96 18.73 -25.26
C LEU A 28 22.13 17.95 -25.96
N LEU A 29 21.98 16.62 -26.16
CA LEU A 29 21.71 15.89 -27.45
C LEU A 29 22.21 14.42 -27.53
N ASN A 30 21.26 13.53 -27.85
CA ASN A 30 21.23 12.33 -28.73
C ASN A 30 22.41 11.33 -28.87
N ALA A 31 22.09 10.03 -28.74
CA ALA A 31 22.03 9.09 -29.88
C ALA A 31 21.32 7.77 -29.51
N VAL A 32 20.47 7.32 -30.43
CA VAL A 32 19.75 6.05 -30.46
C VAL A 32 20.58 5.03 -31.23
N GLU A 33 20.69 3.79 -30.75
CA GLU A 33 20.88 2.63 -31.63
C GLU A 33 20.13 1.42 -31.05
N GLY A 34 19.11 0.97 -31.78
CA GLY A 34 18.36 -0.25 -31.49
C GLY A 34 18.98 -1.45 -32.20
N THR A 35 18.85 -2.63 -31.62
CA THR A 35 19.16 -3.90 -32.27
C THR A 35 17.97 -4.85 -32.20
N LEU A 36 17.46 -5.22 -33.38
CA LEU A 36 16.40 -6.20 -33.61
C LEU A 36 16.95 -7.63 -33.44
N SER A 37 16.26 -8.49 -32.68
CA SER A 37 16.49 -9.93 -32.72
C SER A 37 15.20 -10.70 -33.09
N LYS A 38 15.39 -11.84 -33.74
CA LYS A 38 14.42 -12.57 -34.59
C LYS A 38 13.25 -13.19 -33.81
N SER A 39 12.05 -13.12 -34.39
CA SER A 39 10.81 -13.71 -33.85
C SER A 39 10.71 -15.21 -34.12
N ASN A 40 10.46 -16.01 -33.08
CA ASN A 40 9.85 -17.34 -33.20
C ASN A 40 8.33 -17.21 -32.99
N ARG A 41 7.53 -17.44 -34.04
CA ARG A 41 6.06 -17.45 -33.95
C ARG A 41 5.58 -18.82 -33.47
N SER A 42 5.12 -18.87 -32.22
CA SER A 42 4.23 -19.92 -31.71
C SER A 42 2.76 -19.55 -31.99
N PRO A 43 1.81 -20.51 -31.96
CA PRO A 43 0.43 -20.27 -32.40
C PRO A 43 -0.25 -19.20 -31.56
N SER A 44 -0.85 -18.19 -32.21
CA SER A 44 -1.43 -17.04 -31.53
C SER A 44 -2.62 -17.43 -30.66
N LYS A 45 -2.39 -17.63 -29.37
CA LYS A 45 -3.44 -17.46 -28.36
C LYS A 45 -3.94 -16.02 -28.51
N SER A 46 -5.24 -15.83 -28.77
CA SER A 46 -5.85 -14.50 -28.87
C SER A 46 -5.43 -13.66 -27.66
N LYS A 47 -4.54 -12.68 -27.87
CA LYS A 47 -4.06 -11.80 -26.80
C LYS A 47 -5.28 -11.03 -26.32
N ILE A 48 -5.58 -11.11 -25.02
CA ILE A 48 -6.68 -10.33 -24.46
C ILE A 48 -6.26 -8.86 -24.59
N GLU A 49 -7.06 -8.09 -25.33
CA GLU A 49 -6.83 -6.66 -25.51
C GLU A 49 -7.24 -5.90 -24.25
N PHE A 50 -6.39 -5.00 -23.80
CA PHE A 50 -6.61 -4.20 -22.60
C PHE A 50 -7.47 -2.99 -22.90
N ASN A 51 -8.40 -2.66 -22.01
CA ASN A 51 -9.18 -1.45 -22.13
C ASN A 51 -8.38 -0.25 -21.57
N PRO A 52 -8.41 0.90 -22.26
CA PRO A 52 -7.83 2.13 -21.73
C PRO A 52 -8.69 2.69 -20.58
N PRO A 53 -8.17 3.67 -19.82
CA PRO A 53 -8.98 4.46 -18.89
C PRO A 53 -10.25 5.02 -19.56
N THR A 54 -11.33 5.10 -18.80
CA THR A 54 -12.67 5.42 -19.30
C THR A 54 -13.37 6.45 -18.41
N ASN A 55 -14.44 7.08 -18.90
CA ASN A 55 -15.28 7.99 -18.10
C ASN A 55 -16.45 7.28 -17.39
N VAL A 56 -16.57 5.96 -17.56
CA VAL A 56 -17.65 5.15 -16.97
C VAL A 56 -17.15 4.50 -15.67
N SER A 57 -17.92 4.65 -14.58
CA SER A 57 -17.57 4.12 -13.26
C SER A 57 -17.47 2.59 -13.24
N LEU A 58 -16.89 2.03 -12.16
CA LEU A 58 -16.84 0.57 -11.99
C LEU A 58 -18.23 -0.02 -11.75
N GLU A 59 -19.10 0.73 -11.09
CA GLU A 59 -20.50 0.41 -10.80
C GLU A 59 -21.31 0.33 -12.09
N GLU A 60 -21.23 1.35 -12.96
CA GLU A 60 -21.92 1.36 -14.26
C GLU A 60 -21.41 0.26 -15.20
N ARG A 61 -20.12 -0.11 -15.08
CA ARG A 61 -19.54 -1.27 -15.79
C ARG A 61 -19.88 -2.62 -15.16
N ASN A 62 -20.58 -2.65 -14.02
CA ASN A 62 -20.94 -3.86 -13.27
C ASN A 62 -19.72 -4.73 -12.90
N LEU A 63 -18.59 -4.11 -12.55
CA LEU A 63 -17.33 -4.81 -12.27
C LEU A 63 -17.12 -5.13 -10.78
N ILE A 64 -17.90 -4.52 -9.89
CA ILE A 64 -17.86 -4.77 -8.44
C ILE A 64 -18.78 -5.95 -8.13
N VAL A 65 -18.25 -7.16 -8.21
CA VAL A 65 -19.02 -8.41 -8.05
C VAL A 65 -18.26 -9.48 -7.27
N ASN A 66 -18.97 -10.33 -6.53
CA ASN A 66 -18.36 -11.46 -5.82
C ASN A 66 -17.90 -12.58 -6.76
N LYS A 67 -18.37 -12.63 -8.01
CA LYS A 67 -18.00 -13.66 -9.00
C LYS A 67 -17.40 -13.04 -10.27
N PRO A 68 -16.23 -12.39 -10.18
CA PRO A 68 -15.61 -11.73 -11.33
C PRO A 68 -15.17 -12.75 -12.36
N LYS A 69 -15.29 -12.41 -13.65
CA LYS A 69 -14.69 -13.21 -14.71
C LYS A 69 -13.23 -12.78 -14.88
N ILE A 70 -12.34 -13.76 -15.05
CA ILE A 70 -10.93 -13.48 -15.34
C ILE A 70 -10.77 -12.55 -16.55
N LYS A 71 -11.57 -12.76 -17.59
CA LYS A 71 -11.53 -11.92 -18.79
C LYS A 71 -11.78 -10.44 -18.47
N ASP A 72 -12.66 -10.16 -17.52
CA ASP A 72 -12.99 -8.79 -17.11
C ASP A 72 -11.82 -8.21 -16.30
N VAL A 73 -11.25 -8.97 -15.36
CA VAL A 73 -10.02 -8.55 -14.64
C VAL A 73 -8.88 -8.24 -15.60
N LEU A 74 -8.60 -9.14 -16.55
CA LEU A 74 -7.53 -8.98 -17.52
C LEU A 74 -7.76 -7.76 -18.41
N ARG A 75 -8.99 -7.52 -18.87
CA ARG A 75 -9.33 -6.36 -19.72
C ARG A 75 -9.33 -5.04 -18.97
N GLU A 76 -9.83 -5.02 -17.72
CA GLU A 76 -10.22 -3.80 -17.03
C GLU A 76 -9.21 -3.33 -15.96
N HIS A 77 -8.21 -4.13 -15.57
CA HIS A 77 -7.31 -3.79 -14.45
C HIS A 77 -6.52 -2.48 -14.64
N LYS A 78 -6.37 -1.97 -15.86
CA LYS A 78 -5.76 -0.66 -16.17
C LYS A 78 -6.78 0.42 -16.51
N ALA A 79 -8.05 0.07 -16.68
CA ALA A 79 -9.13 0.95 -17.11
C ALA A 79 -9.75 1.70 -15.92
N TYR A 80 -8.96 2.55 -15.26
CA TYR A 80 -9.47 3.41 -14.18
C TYR A 80 -10.42 4.50 -14.71
N THR A 81 -11.29 5.00 -13.84
CA THR A 81 -12.26 6.04 -14.18
C THR A 81 -11.63 7.43 -14.16
N LEU A 82 -11.51 8.08 -15.33
CA LEU A 82 -10.84 9.36 -15.51
C LEU A 82 -11.48 10.49 -14.67
N THR A 83 -12.81 10.59 -14.71
CA THR A 83 -13.59 11.59 -13.96
C THR A 83 -13.50 11.44 -12.44
N GLU A 84 -13.06 10.27 -11.96
CA GLU A 84 -12.92 10.00 -10.54
C GLU A 84 -11.48 10.12 -10.04
N THR A 85 -10.48 10.32 -10.90
CA THR A 85 -9.07 10.43 -10.47
C THR A 85 -8.87 11.51 -9.40
N ASP A 86 -9.64 12.59 -9.49
CA ASP A 86 -9.60 13.75 -8.61
C ASP A 86 -10.65 13.76 -7.49
N SER A 87 -11.55 12.77 -7.47
CA SER A 87 -12.62 12.69 -6.48
C SER A 87 -12.29 11.76 -5.30
N ARG A 88 -12.70 12.17 -4.10
CA ARG A 88 -12.58 11.35 -2.88
C ARG A 88 -13.92 10.71 -2.55
N ASN A 89 -13.98 9.39 -2.66
CA ASN A 89 -15.16 8.60 -2.25
C ASN A 89 -15.09 8.14 -0.78
N PHE A 90 -14.04 8.56 -0.05
CA PHE A 90 -13.84 8.22 1.36
C PHE A 90 -13.43 9.46 2.15
N ASN A 91 -14.22 9.81 3.17
CA ASN A 91 -14.03 11.03 3.97
C ASN A 91 -12.98 10.89 5.09
N GLY A 92 -12.46 9.68 5.33
CA GLY A 92 -11.44 9.44 6.35
C GLY A 92 -10.03 9.84 5.92
N THR A 93 -9.07 9.72 6.84
CA THR A 93 -7.64 9.85 6.53
C THR A 93 -7.20 8.63 5.70
N VAL A 94 -6.58 8.88 4.55
CA VAL A 94 -5.99 7.84 3.68
C VAL A 94 -4.49 8.05 3.59
N LEU A 95 -3.73 7.04 3.99
CA LEU A 95 -2.27 6.99 3.95
C LEU A 95 -1.83 5.95 2.90
N GLY A 96 -1.09 6.38 1.87
CA GLY A 96 -0.46 5.47 0.91
C GLY A 96 1.02 5.26 1.22
N TYR A 97 1.51 4.03 1.13
CA TYR A 97 2.95 3.74 1.16
C TYR A 97 3.51 3.66 -0.25
N VAL A 98 4.67 4.26 -0.47
CA VAL A 98 5.39 4.22 -1.76
C VAL A 98 6.80 3.68 -1.50
N THR A 99 7.25 2.70 -2.29
CA THR A 99 8.48 1.96 -2.00
C THR A 99 9.44 2.00 -3.18
N PRO A 100 10.76 2.22 -2.97
CA PRO A 100 11.74 2.25 -4.06
C PRO A 100 11.77 1.00 -4.93
N TRP A 101 11.57 -0.18 -4.33
CA TRP A 101 11.59 -1.47 -5.03
C TRP A 101 10.31 -1.77 -5.83
N ASN A 102 9.33 -0.87 -5.85
CA ASN A 102 8.15 -0.95 -6.71
C ASN A 102 7.82 0.43 -7.28
N SER A 103 8.54 0.78 -8.36
CA SER A 103 8.48 2.09 -9.02
C SER A 103 7.08 2.47 -9.51
N HIS A 104 6.21 1.49 -9.80
CA HIS A 104 4.82 1.76 -10.20
C HIS A 104 4.06 2.58 -9.14
N GLY A 105 4.41 2.44 -7.85
CA GLY A 105 3.83 3.22 -6.77
C GLY A 105 4.02 4.74 -6.92
N TYR A 106 5.12 5.19 -7.54
CA TYR A 106 5.39 6.61 -7.78
C TYR A 106 4.43 7.20 -8.82
N GLU A 107 4.15 6.45 -9.89
CA GLU A 107 3.17 6.84 -10.91
C GLU A 107 1.75 6.86 -10.35
N ILE A 108 1.37 5.82 -9.61
CA ILE A 108 0.05 5.74 -8.96
C ILE A 108 -0.17 6.91 -7.98
N ALA A 109 0.86 7.27 -7.20
CA ALA A 109 0.79 8.40 -6.29
C ALA A 109 0.57 9.74 -7.02
N LYS A 110 1.14 9.93 -8.22
CA LYS A 110 0.91 11.13 -9.04
C LYS A 110 -0.50 11.15 -9.63
N ILE A 111 -0.95 10.03 -10.23
CA ILE A 111 -2.25 9.94 -10.90
C ILE A 111 -3.39 10.17 -9.90
N PHE A 112 -3.30 9.55 -8.72
CA PHE A 112 -4.39 9.51 -7.73
C PHE A 112 -4.12 10.36 -6.47
N ALA A 113 -3.22 11.35 -6.56
CA ALA A 113 -2.80 12.16 -5.40
C ALA A 113 -3.99 12.75 -4.63
N ALA A 114 -5.04 13.19 -5.32
CA ALA A 114 -6.26 13.76 -4.74
C ALA A 114 -7.02 12.77 -3.83
N LYS A 115 -6.84 11.46 -4.02
CA LYS A 115 -7.48 10.42 -3.20
C LYS A 115 -6.81 10.24 -1.83
N PHE A 116 -5.55 10.66 -1.71
CA PHE A 116 -4.75 10.50 -0.50
C PHE A 116 -4.72 11.77 0.34
N THR A 117 -4.71 11.59 1.65
CA THR A 117 -4.43 12.69 2.60
C THR A 117 -2.95 12.73 2.96
N HIS A 118 -2.31 11.55 2.98
CA HIS A 118 -0.91 11.37 3.35
C HIS A 118 -0.27 10.35 2.40
N ILE A 119 1.00 10.58 2.07
CA ILE A 119 1.86 9.61 1.41
C ILE A 119 3.10 9.40 2.27
N SER A 120 3.45 8.16 2.57
CA SER A 120 4.66 7.78 3.30
C SER A 120 5.60 7.03 2.37
N PRO A 121 6.56 7.73 1.73
CA PRO A 121 7.62 7.05 1.00
C PRO A 121 8.54 6.29 1.97
N VAL A 122 8.91 5.07 1.61
CA VAL A 122 9.75 4.16 2.43
C VAL A 122 11.21 4.28 1.99
N TRP A 123 11.77 5.48 2.14
CA TRP A 123 13.16 5.80 1.80
C TRP A 123 14.09 5.61 2.98
N LEU A 124 13.67 6.17 4.13
CA LEU A 124 14.58 6.43 5.22
C LEU A 124 14.53 5.33 6.29
N GLN A 125 15.71 4.97 6.80
CA GLN A 125 15.90 3.94 7.82
C GLN A 125 16.74 4.52 8.95
N LEU A 126 16.28 4.32 10.20
CA LEU A 126 17.07 4.63 11.38
C LEU A 126 17.78 3.35 11.81
N LYS A 127 19.11 3.36 11.86
CA LYS A 127 19.93 2.23 12.33
C LYS A 127 20.70 2.64 13.58
N LEU A 128 20.86 1.70 14.51
CA LEU A 128 21.80 1.87 15.62
C LEU A 128 23.23 1.84 15.08
N ASN A 129 24.08 2.66 15.68
CA ASN A 129 25.51 2.58 15.48
C ASN A 129 26.12 1.48 16.33
N ASP A 130 27.39 1.16 16.06
CA ASP A 130 28.09 0.06 16.74
C ASP A 130 28.28 0.32 18.24
N ASP A 131 28.12 1.57 18.67
CA ASP A 131 28.13 1.99 20.08
C ASP A 131 26.82 1.65 20.82
N GLU A 132 25.77 1.22 20.11
CA GLU A 132 24.40 0.99 20.61
C GLU A 132 23.72 2.18 21.31
N GLU A 133 24.39 3.32 21.42
CA GLU A 133 23.91 4.53 22.10
C GLU A 133 23.47 5.62 21.12
N SER A 134 23.96 5.56 19.87
CA SER A 134 23.65 6.54 18.84
C SER A 134 22.96 5.90 17.63
N THR A 135 22.26 6.75 16.87
CA THR A 135 21.53 6.31 15.67
C THR A 135 22.00 7.08 14.45
N ARG A 136 22.01 6.41 13.30
CA ARG A 136 22.26 7.01 11.99
C ARG A 136 21.04 6.85 11.08
N LEU A 137 20.86 7.83 10.21
CA LEU A 137 19.82 7.81 9.19
C LEU A 137 20.40 7.44 7.84
N GLU A 138 19.87 6.38 7.23
CA GLU A 138 20.22 5.91 5.89
C GLU A 138 19.07 6.12 4.89
N GLY A 139 19.35 5.98 3.59
CA GLY A 139 18.36 6.08 2.51
C GLY A 139 18.08 7.50 2.01
N LYS A 140 18.87 8.50 2.41
CA LYS A 140 18.71 9.90 1.96
C LYS A 140 18.84 10.07 0.44
N HIS A 141 19.57 9.17 -0.22
CA HIS A 141 19.74 9.19 -1.68
C HIS A 141 18.47 8.79 -2.44
N ASP A 142 17.50 8.14 -1.80
CA ASP A 142 16.22 7.77 -2.41
C ASP A 142 15.19 8.92 -2.38
N ILE A 143 15.53 10.06 -1.76
CA ILE A 143 14.64 11.22 -1.68
C ILE A 143 14.50 11.85 -3.06
N ASP A 144 13.29 11.79 -3.61
CA ASP A 144 12.94 12.37 -4.90
C ASP A 144 12.07 13.63 -4.71
N VAL A 145 12.72 14.79 -4.72
CA VAL A 145 12.06 16.10 -4.55
C VAL A 145 11.17 16.44 -5.74
N GLU A 146 11.56 16.06 -6.96
CA GLU A 146 10.77 16.33 -8.17
C GLU A 146 9.46 15.55 -8.14
N TRP A 147 9.51 14.28 -7.75
CA TRP A 147 8.32 13.47 -7.54
C TRP A 147 7.41 14.04 -6.45
N MET A 148 7.97 14.49 -5.33
CA MET A 148 7.18 15.13 -4.27
C MET A 148 6.43 16.37 -4.78
N ASN A 149 7.10 17.18 -5.59
CA ASN A 149 6.50 18.37 -6.20
C ASN A 149 5.41 17.99 -7.21
N ALA A 150 5.62 16.96 -8.03
CA ALA A 150 4.62 16.46 -8.97
C ALA A 150 3.36 15.94 -8.26
N VAL A 151 3.52 15.24 -7.14
CA VAL A 151 2.39 14.78 -6.31
C VAL A 151 1.64 15.99 -5.70
N ARG A 152 2.36 16.99 -5.19
CA ARG A 152 1.77 18.22 -4.64
C ARG A 152 1.11 19.11 -5.68
N GLN A 153 1.56 19.08 -6.93
CA GLN A 153 0.91 19.80 -8.04
C GLN A 153 -0.53 19.33 -8.23
N LYS A 154 -0.77 18.03 -8.07
CA LYS A 154 -2.11 17.41 -8.19
C LYS A 154 -2.92 17.54 -6.90
N ASN A 155 -2.28 17.52 -5.73
CA ASN A 155 -2.93 17.71 -4.43
C ASN A 155 -2.06 18.60 -3.52
N PRO A 156 -2.29 19.93 -3.50
CA PRO A 156 -1.48 20.86 -2.70
C PRO A 156 -1.53 20.62 -1.18
N ASP A 157 -2.62 20.02 -0.69
CA ASP A 157 -2.84 19.77 0.74
C ASP A 157 -2.23 18.46 1.24
N ILE A 158 -1.74 17.60 0.31
CA ILE A 158 -1.21 16.28 0.65
C ILE A 158 -0.02 16.38 1.59
N LYS A 159 0.01 15.50 2.59
CA LYS A 159 1.12 15.42 3.55
C LYS A 159 2.08 14.31 3.16
N ILE A 160 3.31 14.68 2.80
CA ILE A 160 4.36 13.72 2.50
C ILE A 160 5.13 13.49 3.80
N VAL A 161 4.97 12.29 4.36
CA VAL A 161 5.39 11.92 5.72
C VAL A 161 6.35 10.72 5.74
N PRO A 162 7.51 10.80 5.07
CA PRO A 162 8.55 9.79 5.21
C PRO A 162 9.24 9.94 6.55
N ARG A 163 10.11 8.98 6.81
CA ARG A 163 10.81 8.86 8.09
C ARG A 163 11.99 9.85 8.19
N TYR A 164 11.78 11.12 8.57
CA TYR A 164 12.78 12.11 9.09
C TYR A 164 13.04 13.39 8.26
N TYR A 165 13.19 14.55 8.95
CA TYR A 165 13.56 15.95 8.58
C TYR A 165 13.36 16.46 7.13
N GLY A 166 12.67 17.60 6.98
CA GLY A 166 12.31 18.22 5.68
C GLY A 166 10.92 17.84 5.15
N PHE A 167 10.13 17.16 5.97
CA PHE A 167 8.83 16.60 5.59
C PHE A 167 7.70 17.03 6.54
N ASP A 168 6.45 16.83 6.11
CA ASP A 168 5.24 17.24 6.83
C ASP A 168 5.03 16.51 8.17
N GLY A 169 5.83 15.46 8.42
CA GLY A 169 5.78 14.56 9.57
C GLY A 169 6.55 13.28 9.27
N PHE A 170 6.44 12.27 10.15
CA PHE A 170 7.03 10.96 9.92
C PHE A 170 6.13 9.83 10.38
N VAL A 171 6.23 8.68 9.70
CA VAL A 171 5.67 7.39 10.12
C VAL A 171 6.72 6.58 10.86
N LEU A 172 6.69 6.59 12.19
CA LEU A 172 7.56 5.74 13.01
C LEU A 172 7.01 4.32 13.06
N GLU A 173 7.75 3.36 12.51
CA GLU A 173 7.45 1.94 12.66
C GLU A 173 8.33 1.37 13.78
N ILE A 174 7.71 1.13 14.94
CA ILE A 174 8.32 0.32 15.99
C ILE A 174 7.72 -1.08 15.83
N TRP A 175 8.57 -2.08 15.66
CA TRP A 175 8.12 -3.46 15.61
C TRP A 175 7.59 -3.87 16.98
N SER A 176 6.28 -3.99 17.08
CA SER A 176 5.60 -4.67 18.17
C SER A 176 4.52 -5.55 17.56
N ALA A 177 4.51 -6.84 17.92
CA ALA A 177 3.55 -7.80 17.39
C ALA A 177 2.16 -7.51 17.95
N PHE A 178 1.21 -7.13 17.09
CA PHE A 178 -0.21 -7.07 17.39
C PHE A 178 -0.80 -8.47 17.20
N ALA A 179 -1.19 -9.10 18.31
CA ALA A 179 -1.99 -10.32 18.28
C ALA A 179 -3.42 -9.93 18.65
N ALA A 180 -4.25 -9.65 17.63
CA ALA A 180 -5.67 -9.94 17.80
C ALA A 180 -5.78 -11.46 17.92
N GLN A 181 -6.25 -11.92 19.08
CA GLN A 181 -6.33 -13.28 19.57
C GLN A 181 -6.45 -14.34 18.45
N GLN A 182 -5.32 -14.80 17.92
CA GLN A 182 -5.26 -16.07 17.19
C GLN A 182 -5.54 -17.18 18.21
N LYS A 183 -6.36 -18.18 17.85
CA LYS A 183 -6.68 -19.37 18.68
C LYS A 183 -5.44 -19.80 19.50
N GLY A 184 -5.40 -19.46 20.78
CA GLY A 184 -4.19 -19.59 21.62
C GLY A 184 -3.96 -18.52 22.69
N GLY A 185 -4.79 -17.46 22.79
CA GLY A 185 -4.84 -16.62 23.99
C GLY A 185 -3.63 -15.71 24.26
N ARG A 186 -2.76 -15.45 23.27
CA ARG A 186 -1.68 -14.46 23.44
C ARG A 186 -2.20 -13.04 23.17
N VAL A 187 -2.07 -12.17 24.17
CA VAL A 187 -2.31 -10.72 24.06
C VAL A 187 -1.18 -10.10 23.24
N GLY A 188 -1.51 -9.26 22.25
CA GLY A 188 -0.52 -8.51 21.48
C GLY A 188 0.33 -7.59 22.35
N LEU A 189 1.53 -7.25 21.89
CA LEU A 189 2.44 -6.30 22.56
C LEU A 189 1.94 -4.85 22.53
N PHE A 190 0.97 -4.53 21.67
CA PHE A 190 0.34 -3.22 21.60
C PHE A 190 -1.16 -3.37 21.88
N ILE A 191 -1.61 -2.83 23.00
CA ILE A 191 -3.00 -2.96 23.48
C ILE A 191 -3.72 -1.60 23.49
N ARG A 192 -4.98 -1.61 23.91
CA ARG A 192 -5.83 -0.42 23.99
C ARG A 192 -5.18 0.66 24.85
N GLU A 193 -4.63 0.29 25.99
CA GLU A 193 -4.02 1.17 26.96
C GLU A 193 -2.81 1.90 26.36
N ASP A 194 -2.02 1.21 25.52
CA ASP A 194 -0.93 1.84 24.76
C ASP A 194 -1.46 2.85 23.74
N ALA A 195 -2.51 2.47 23.01
CA ALA A 195 -3.15 3.34 22.04
C ALA A 195 -3.70 4.61 22.71
N GLU A 196 -4.38 4.47 23.84
CA GLU A 196 -4.93 5.58 24.62
C GLU A 196 -3.82 6.48 25.19
N ARG A 197 -2.74 5.88 25.71
CA ARG A 197 -1.56 6.60 26.23
C ARG A 197 -0.81 7.37 25.15
N LEU A 198 -0.68 6.80 23.96
CA LEU A 198 0.04 7.42 22.84
C LEU A 198 -0.82 8.37 22.02
N ALA A 199 -2.16 8.23 22.08
CA ALA A 199 -3.09 9.02 21.29
C ALA A 199 -2.88 10.53 21.39
N PRO A 200 -2.55 11.16 22.54
CA PRO A 200 -2.27 12.59 22.59
C PRO A 200 -1.08 13.04 21.74
N TYR A 201 -0.08 12.17 21.58
CA TYR A 201 1.20 12.50 20.93
C TYR A 201 1.21 12.21 19.42
N VAL A 202 0.28 11.37 18.95
CA VAL A 202 0.25 10.94 17.55
C VAL A 202 -0.98 11.48 16.82
N LYS A 203 -0.81 11.80 15.54
CA LYS A 203 -1.89 12.13 14.61
C LYS A 203 -2.75 10.91 14.32
N ALA A 204 -2.12 9.76 14.08
CA ALA A 204 -2.78 8.52 13.72
C ALA A 204 -1.88 7.29 13.98
N PHE A 205 -2.52 6.14 14.05
CA PHE A 205 -1.95 4.80 14.12
C PHE A 205 -2.23 4.09 12.79
N SER A 206 -1.20 3.79 12.01
CA SER A 206 -1.28 2.88 10.86
C SER A 206 -1.36 1.46 11.38
N VAL A 207 -2.57 0.96 11.61
CA VAL A 207 -2.81 -0.40 12.07
C VAL A 207 -2.69 -1.30 10.86
N MET A 208 -1.60 -2.05 10.73
CA MET A 208 -1.53 -3.08 9.70
C MET A 208 -2.66 -4.06 10.01
N THR A 209 -3.57 -4.35 9.10
CA THR A 209 -4.66 -5.31 9.34
C THR A 209 -4.68 -6.30 8.19
N TYR A 210 -3.48 -6.81 7.92
CA TYR A 210 -3.13 -7.72 6.85
C TYR A 210 -2.00 -8.66 7.30
N ASP A 211 -1.64 -9.61 6.45
CA ASP A 211 -0.70 -10.71 6.70
C ASP A 211 -1.20 -11.72 7.76
N TYR A 212 -2.52 -11.93 7.82
CA TYR A 212 -3.14 -12.87 8.75
C TYR A 212 -2.61 -14.31 8.59
N SER A 213 -2.48 -14.77 7.35
CA SER A 213 -1.98 -16.09 6.98
C SER A 213 -0.49 -16.08 6.64
N ASN A 214 0.12 -17.28 6.64
CA ASN A 214 1.53 -17.48 6.29
C ASN A 214 1.71 -18.84 5.62
N SER A 215 2.92 -19.15 5.14
CA SER A 215 3.20 -20.40 4.41
C SER A 215 2.92 -21.68 5.19
N GLN A 216 3.04 -21.67 6.53
CA GLN A 216 2.71 -22.83 7.37
C GLN A 216 1.20 -23.00 7.57
N ARG A 217 0.44 -21.91 7.41
CA ARG A 217 -1.02 -21.89 7.50
C ARG A 217 -1.60 -21.00 6.41
N PRO A 218 -1.59 -21.48 5.15
CA PRO A 218 -2.14 -20.74 4.01
C PRO A 218 -3.59 -20.34 4.24
N GLY A 219 -3.99 -19.20 3.67
CA GLY A 219 -5.33 -18.66 3.83
C GLY A 219 -5.43 -17.19 3.41
N PRO A 220 -6.52 -16.52 3.81
CA PRO A 220 -6.78 -15.12 3.46
C PRO A 220 -5.71 -14.14 3.98
N ASN A 221 -5.52 -13.04 3.27
CA ASN A 221 -4.59 -11.98 3.66
C ASN A 221 -5.10 -11.21 4.88
N SER A 222 -6.39 -10.88 4.91
CA SER A 222 -6.97 -9.86 5.79
C SER A 222 -8.46 -10.14 6.10
N PRO A 223 -8.82 -11.23 6.80
CA PRO A 223 -10.23 -11.60 7.00
C PRO A 223 -11.07 -10.48 7.61
N ILE A 224 -12.20 -10.13 7.00
CA ILE A 224 -13.01 -8.98 7.41
C ILE A 224 -13.46 -9.02 8.88
N LYS A 225 -13.74 -10.21 9.42
CA LYS A 225 -14.10 -10.39 10.84
C LYS A 225 -12.91 -10.07 11.74
N TRP A 226 -11.72 -10.57 11.38
CA TRP A 226 -10.49 -10.33 12.11
C TRP A 226 -10.08 -8.86 12.07
N ILE A 227 -10.14 -8.20 10.91
CA ILE A 227 -9.91 -6.74 10.81
C ILE A 227 -10.82 -6.00 11.81
N ARG A 228 -12.11 -6.33 11.83
CA ARG A 228 -13.08 -5.66 12.71
C ARG A 228 -12.76 -5.89 14.19
N GLU A 229 -12.29 -7.08 14.55
CA GLU A 229 -11.81 -7.41 15.90
C GLU A 229 -10.57 -6.62 16.28
N CYS A 230 -9.56 -6.51 15.39
CA CYS A 230 -8.35 -5.71 15.61
C CYS A 230 -8.72 -4.26 16.02
N ILE A 231 -9.61 -3.62 15.28
CA ILE A 231 -10.01 -2.24 15.59
C ILE A 231 -10.88 -2.17 16.85
N ARG A 232 -11.70 -3.19 17.14
CA ARG A 232 -12.50 -3.26 18.38
C ARG A 232 -11.64 -3.46 19.62
N LEU A 233 -10.58 -4.24 19.54
CA LEU A 233 -9.63 -4.43 20.66
C LEU A 233 -8.99 -3.10 21.05
N LEU A 234 -8.58 -2.28 20.06
CA LEU A 234 -7.98 -0.97 20.32
C LEU A 234 -9.00 0.11 20.71
N ALA A 235 -10.23 0.01 20.20
CA ALA A 235 -11.24 1.04 20.39
C ALA A 235 -12.66 0.46 20.41
N PRO A 236 -13.11 -0.18 21.50
CA PRO A 236 -14.36 -0.95 21.51
C PRO A 236 -15.60 -0.14 21.12
N LYS A 237 -15.67 1.11 21.61
CA LYS A 237 -16.79 2.03 21.35
C LYS A 237 -16.56 2.78 20.05
N GLN A 238 -17.55 2.80 19.17
CA GLN A 238 -17.50 3.55 17.90
C GLN A 238 -17.28 5.05 18.11
N ALA A 239 -17.87 5.60 19.18
CA ALA A 239 -17.72 7.01 19.56
C ALA A 239 -16.34 7.35 20.18
N SER A 240 -15.44 6.38 20.36
CA SER A 240 -14.14 6.63 20.98
C SER A 240 -13.33 7.63 20.14
N PRO A 241 -12.78 8.71 20.73
CA PRO A 241 -11.96 9.69 20.01
C PRO A 241 -10.73 9.11 19.31
N ILE A 242 -10.28 7.91 19.71
CA ILE A 242 -9.17 7.23 19.07
C ILE A 242 -9.56 6.56 17.74
N ARG A 243 -10.86 6.27 17.50
CA ARG A 243 -11.32 5.59 16.26
C ARG A 243 -10.90 6.34 15.00
N LYS A 244 -11.02 7.67 14.99
CA LYS A 244 -10.58 8.54 13.88
C LYS A 244 -9.05 8.58 13.69
N LYS A 245 -8.29 8.09 14.67
CA LYS A 245 -6.83 7.97 14.61
C LYS A 245 -6.38 6.60 14.12
N LEU A 246 -7.24 5.58 14.08
CA LEU A 246 -6.88 4.24 13.60
C LEU A 246 -7.04 4.18 12.08
N LEU A 247 -5.92 4.17 11.37
CA LEU A 247 -5.88 3.92 9.92
C LEU A 247 -5.83 2.41 9.70
N MET A 248 -6.93 1.85 9.21
CA MET A 248 -7.04 0.44 8.86
C MET A 248 -6.14 0.13 7.67
N GLY A 249 -5.27 -0.86 7.81
CA GLY A 249 -4.36 -1.30 6.77
C GLY A 249 -5.06 -2.15 5.72
N LEU A 250 -4.82 -1.84 4.46
CA LEU A 250 -5.27 -2.61 3.30
C LEU A 250 -4.05 -3.01 2.47
N ASN A 251 -3.93 -4.29 2.14
CA ASN A 251 -2.86 -4.82 1.30
C ASN A 251 -3.23 -4.69 -0.19
N PHE A 252 -2.32 -4.13 -0.98
CA PHE A 252 -2.39 -4.11 -2.46
C PHE A 252 -1.48 -5.19 -3.10
N TYR A 253 -1.07 -6.17 -2.31
CA TYR A 253 -0.39 -7.39 -2.73
C TYR A 253 -1.20 -8.60 -2.28
N GLY A 254 -1.03 -9.73 -2.95
CA GLY A 254 -1.55 -11.04 -2.53
C GLY A 254 -0.44 -11.96 -2.03
N TYR A 255 -0.79 -13.21 -1.73
CA TYR A 255 0.17 -14.29 -1.52
C TYR A 255 -0.07 -15.46 -2.47
N GLU A 256 1.00 -15.99 -3.03
CA GLU A 256 1.04 -17.33 -3.62
C GLU A 256 1.55 -18.30 -2.57
N TYR A 257 0.76 -19.34 -2.28
CA TYR A 257 1.20 -20.43 -1.41
C TYR A 257 1.46 -21.68 -2.25
N THR A 258 2.60 -22.32 -1.97
CA THR A 258 3.04 -23.56 -2.61
C THR A 258 3.36 -24.59 -1.51
N PRO A 259 3.49 -25.89 -1.85
CA PRO A 259 3.91 -26.89 -0.86
C PRO A 259 5.26 -26.58 -0.18
N THR A 260 6.11 -25.77 -0.80
CA THR A 260 7.46 -25.44 -0.31
C THR A 260 7.57 -24.07 0.35
N GLY A 261 6.53 -23.23 0.30
CA GLY A 261 6.61 -21.88 0.86
C GLY A 261 5.47 -20.95 0.47
N GLY A 262 5.66 -19.66 0.72
CA GLY A 262 4.71 -18.61 0.35
C GLY A 262 5.43 -17.32 -0.04
N ASN A 263 5.01 -16.73 -1.16
CA ASN A 263 5.64 -15.54 -1.74
C ASN A 263 4.59 -14.43 -1.92
N ALA A 264 4.99 -13.19 -1.66
CA ALA A 264 4.13 -12.04 -1.95
C ALA A 264 3.96 -11.89 -3.48
N LEU A 265 2.75 -11.56 -3.91
CA LEU A 265 2.40 -11.33 -5.31
C LEU A 265 2.09 -9.85 -5.56
N THR A 266 2.79 -9.26 -6.53
CA THR A 266 2.43 -7.94 -7.09
C THR A 266 1.27 -8.07 -8.08
N GLY A 267 0.66 -6.94 -8.44
CA GLY A 267 -0.40 -6.90 -9.46
C GLY A 267 0.04 -7.48 -10.81
N GLU A 268 1.26 -7.19 -11.27
CA GLU A 268 1.78 -7.73 -12.54
C GLU A 268 1.95 -9.25 -12.52
N GLN A 269 2.44 -9.80 -11.41
CA GLN A 269 2.56 -11.24 -11.22
C GLN A 269 1.19 -11.91 -11.20
N TYR A 270 0.22 -11.32 -10.50
CA TYR A 270 -1.17 -11.77 -10.49
C TYR A 270 -1.78 -11.83 -11.90
N ILE A 271 -1.64 -10.75 -12.69
CA ILE A 271 -2.13 -10.72 -14.08
C ILE A 271 -1.47 -11.81 -14.93
N THR A 272 -0.15 -12.00 -14.80
CA THR A 272 0.59 -13.05 -15.52
C THR A 272 0.06 -14.45 -15.19
N ILE A 273 -0.22 -14.72 -13.91
CA ILE A 273 -0.81 -16.00 -13.46
C ILE A 273 -2.20 -16.20 -14.07
N LEU A 274 -3.04 -15.17 -14.06
CA LEU A 274 -4.39 -15.24 -14.64
C LEU A 274 -4.37 -15.50 -16.15
N GLU A 275 -3.48 -14.83 -16.90
CA GLU A 275 -3.34 -15.03 -18.34
C GLU A 275 -2.91 -16.46 -18.69
N LYS A 276 -1.95 -16.99 -17.91
CA LYS A 276 -1.36 -18.31 -18.13
C LYS A 276 -2.31 -19.44 -17.75
N HIS A 277 -2.85 -19.40 -16.53
CA HIS A 277 -3.56 -20.54 -15.94
C HIS A 277 -5.08 -20.43 -16.07
N LYS A 278 -5.62 -19.22 -16.25
CA LYS A 278 -7.07 -18.95 -16.33
C LYS A 278 -7.89 -19.67 -15.23
N PRO A 279 -7.49 -19.55 -13.95
CA PRO A 279 -8.12 -20.28 -12.85
C PRO A 279 -9.48 -19.70 -12.47
N LYS A 280 -10.39 -20.52 -11.95
CA LYS A 280 -11.67 -20.02 -11.45
C LYS A 280 -11.46 -19.20 -10.17
N LEU A 281 -11.85 -17.93 -10.18
CA LEU A 281 -11.85 -17.07 -9.00
C LEU A 281 -12.99 -17.48 -8.05
N MET A 282 -12.66 -17.79 -6.81
CA MET A 282 -13.59 -18.24 -5.77
C MET A 282 -13.70 -17.18 -4.69
N TRP A 283 -14.93 -16.83 -4.32
CA TRP A 283 -15.22 -15.92 -3.22
C TRP A 283 -15.41 -16.71 -1.92
N ASP A 284 -14.72 -16.32 -0.87
CA ASP A 284 -14.95 -16.83 0.48
C ASP A 284 -15.72 -15.80 1.31
N ASP A 285 -16.98 -16.11 1.66
CA ASP A 285 -17.83 -15.24 2.47
C ASP A 285 -17.30 -15.01 3.90
N ALA A 286 -16.49 -15.93 4.42
CA ALA A 286 -15.98 -15.82 5.78
C ALA A 286 -14.89 -14.76 5.92
N SER A 287 -13.95 -14.73 4.96
CA SER A 287 -12.90 -13.71 4.88
C SER A 287 -13.32 -12.45 4.12
N ALA A 288 -14.29 -12.58 3.20
CA ALA A 288 -14.63 -11.60 2.18
C ALA A 288 -13.49 -11.31 1.20
N GLU A 289 -12.80 -12.38 0.77
CA GLU A 289 -11.68 -12.32 -0.19
C GLU A 289 -11.86 -13.32 -1.34
N HIS A 290 -11.27 -12.99 -2.49
CA HIS A 290 -11.11 -13.92 -3.60
C HIS A 290 -9.84 -14.77 -3.44
N HIS A 291 -9.93 -16.05 -3.78
CA HIS A 291 -8.80 -16.95 -3.91
C HIS A 291 -8.97 -17.85 -5.14
N PHE A 292 -7.91 -18.53 -5.55
CA PHE A 292 -7.95 -19.51 -6.63
C PHE A 292 -6.77 -20.47 -6.52
N GLU A 293 -6.89 -21.60 -7.20
CA GLU A 293 -5.84 -22.62 -7.31
C GLU A 293 -5.48 -22.83 -8.78
N TYR A 294 -4.23 -23.19 -9.04
CA TYR A 294 -3.73 -23.51 -10.38
C TYR A 294 -2.61 -24.56 -10.32
N LYS A 295 -2.34 -25.19 -11.46
CA LYS A 295 -1.24 -26.13 -11.69
C LYS A 295 -0.19 -25.49 -12.58
#